data_AF-A0A4R8VAI5-F1
#
_entry.id   AF-A0A4R8VAI5-F1
#
_cell.length_a   1.000
_cell.length_b   1.000
_cell.length_c   1.000
_cell.angle_alpha   90.00
_cell.angle_beta   90.00
_cell.angle_gamma   90.00
#
_symmetry.space_group_name_H-M   'P 1'
#
loop_
_entity.id
_entity.type
_entity.pdbx_description
1 polymer ?
#
loop_
_entity_poly.entity_id
_entity_poly.type
_entity_poly.pdbx_seq_one_letter_code
_entity_poly.pdbx_strand_id
1 'polypeptide(L)'
;MLFTRRTRRNPQKSWRGASPTSCSRRGLRSSLRSEGSAVTSAIAGWRVLVPRGGPWGRAVAARLVEHGAVPVVAPLVDFAPTEDAAELAAGLGRLAAGDVDWLVVTSATTAGLLEGVAVPATTRIAAVGPATAAALAEAGLRVDFVPSSDFSADAIVAEWPGGTGSRILLPQSAIAEPTLAEGLRAAGNRVDTVAAYRTIGVHVAPEIVAEVQSGAIRAILVTSGSVAHEVAAQLAPISPGTMIACIGPRTAAAASAAGLEVGAIAEQQTVESLILSIIQPAEARP
;
A
#
# COMPACT_ATOMS: atom_id res chain seq x y z
N MET A 1 46.46 24.77 6.20
CA MET A 1 46.83 25.24 4.84
C MET A 1 45.57 25.69 4.13
N LEU A 2 45.42 27.00 3.97
CA LEU A 2 44.44 27.64 3.10
C LEU A 2 44.76 27.34 1.63
N PHE A 3 43.76 27.30 0.74
CA PHE A 3 43.77 27.91 -0.61
C PHE A 3 42.35 27.78 -1.21
N THR A 4 41.49 28.78 -0.99
CA THR A 4 41.00 29.82 -1.93
C THR A 4 39.91 29.43 -2.92
N ARG A 5 38.79 30.16 -2.79
CA ARG A 5 37.73 30.41 -3.78
C ARG A 5 38.29 30.94 -5.11
N ARG A 6 37.65 30.57 -6.23
CA ARG A 6 37.52 31.46 -7.41
C ARG A 6 36.17 31.26 -8.10
N THR A 7 35.42 32.35 -8.11
CA THR A 7 34.23 32.62 -8.93
C THR A 7 34.62 33.00 -10.35
N ARG A 8 33.75 32.72 -11.34
CA ARG A 8 33.52 33.48 -12.59
C ARG A 8 32.36 32.83 -13.36
N ARG A 9 31.16 33.44 -13.37
CA ARG A 9 30.65 34.48 -14.29
C ARG A 9 30.08 33.91 -15.61
N ASN A 10 28.75 33.92 -15.64
CA ASN A 10 27.83 33.85 -16.76
C ASN A 10 28.04 35.01 -17.76
N PRO A 11 27.84 34.81 -19.07
CA PRO A 11 27.49 35.90 -19.98
C PRO A 11 26.11 35.70 -20.61
N GLN A 12 25.22 36.64 -20.27
CA GLN A 12 24.00 36.94 -21.02
C GLN A 12 24.37 37.33 -22.48
N LYS A 13 23.62 36.80 -23.45
CA LYS A 13 23.55 37.36 -24.81
C LYS A 13 22.15 37.89 -25.07
N SER A 14 22.08 39.21 -25.13
CA SER A 14 21.01 40.04 -25.66
C SER A 14 20.94 39.96 -27.19
N TRP A 15 19.73 39.88 -27.74
CA TRP A 15 19.45 40.30 -29.12
C TRP A 15 18.29 41.28 -29.10
N ARG A 16 18.58 42.51 -29.55
CA ARG A 16 17.61 43.57 -29.84
C ARG A 16 17.46 43.68 -31.36
N GLY A 17 16.24 43.96 -31.80
CA GLY A 17 15.95 44.78 -32.97
C GLY A 17 15.51 44.03 -34.23
N ALA A 18 14.22 44.07 -34.55
CA ALA A 18 13.69 44.95 -35.62
C ALA A 18 12.18 44.68 -35.85
N SER A 19 11.40 45.74 -35.74
CA SER A 19 10.15 46.02 -36.48
C SER A 19 10.47 47.24 -37.38
N PRO A 20 9.70 47.62 -38.42
CA PRO A 20 8.24 47.44 -38.58
C PRO A 20 7.73 47.19 -40.01
N THR A 21 6.49 46.69 -40.15
CA THR A 21 5.51 47.33 -41.05
C THR A 21 4.09 46.87 -40.75
N SER A 22 3.21 47.86 -40.68
CA SER A 22 1.77 47.79 -40.50
C SER A 22 1.05 47.16 -41.67
N CYS A 23 0.06 46.32 -41.40
CA CYS A 23 -1.09 46.16 -42.27
C CYS A 23 -2.34 45.95 -41.42
N SER A 24 -3.22 46.95 -41.44
CA SER A 24 -4.53 46.92 -40.80
C SER A 24 -5.44 45.93 -41.50
N ARG A 25 -6.16 45.09 -40.76
CA ARG A 25 -7.49 44.60 -41.15
C ARG A 25 -8.28 44.17 -39.92
N ARG A 26 -9.32 44.96 -39.66
CA ARG A 26 -10.60 44.62 -39.02
C ARG A 26 -10.93 43.12 -39.07
N GLY A 27 -11.36 42.56 -37.95
CA GLY A 27 -12.22 41.38 -37.94
C GLY A 27 -12.07 40.50 -36.71
N LEU A 28 -13.15 40.40 -35.94
CA LEU A 28 -13.48 39.35 -34.97
C LEU A 28 -12.66 39.33 -33.66
N ARG A 29 -13.21 40.02 -32.66
CA ARG A 29 -13.10 39.63 -31.26
C ARG A 29 -13.78 38.26 -31.09
N SER A 30 -13.04 37.16 -31.20
CA SER A 30 -13.45 35.90 -30.59
C SER A 30 -12.82 35.83 -29.20
N SER A 31 -13.67 36.02 -28.18
CA SER A 31 -13.30 35.73 -26.81
C SER A 31 -13.07 34.23 -26.68
N LEU A 32 -11.82 33.79 -26.76
CA LEU A 32 -11.42 32.51 -26.19
C LEU A 32 -11.44 32.67 -24.67
N ARG A 33 -12.64 32.56 -24.08
CA ARG A 33 -12.74 32.05 -22.72
C ARG A 33 -12.35 30.58 -22.83
N SER A 34 -11.14 30.27 -22.42
CA SER A 34 -10.81 28.91 -22.01
C SER A 34 -11.62 28.64 -20.75
N GLU A 35 -12.85 28.16 -20.92
CA GLU A 35 -13.57 27.46 -19.86
C GLU A 35 -12.85 26.13 -19.64
N GLY A 36 -11.74 26.19 -18.90
CA GLY A 36 -11.30 25.06 -18.11
C GLY A 36 -12.34 24.87 -17.02
N SER A 37 -13.46 24.20 -17.35
CA SER A 37 -14.32 23.62 -16.34
C SER A 37 -13.46 22.61 -15.60
N ALA A 38 -12.94 23.01 -14.43
CA ALA A 38 -12.37 22.06 -13.51
C ALA A 38 -13.52 21.11 -13.17
N VAL A 39 -13.48 19.90 -13.72
CA VAL A 39 -14.43 18.84 -13.37
C VAL A 39 -14.20 18.60 -11.88
N THR A 40 -15.04 19.19 -11.05
CA THR A 40 -15.00 19.00 -9.60
C THR A 40 -15.32 17.54 -9.36
N SER A 41 -14.35 16.78 -8.84
CA SER A 41 -14.56 15.37 -8.50
C SER A 41 -15.77 15.22 -7.57
N ALA A 42 -16.57 14.17 -7.75
CA ALA A 42 -17.78 13.94 -6.94
C ALA A 42 -17.50 13.74 -5.44
N ILE A 43 -16.26 13.45 -5.07
CA ILE A 43 -15.82 13.32 -3.68
C ILE A 43 -15.17 14.60 -3.13
N ALA A 44 -15.22 15.72 -3.86
CA ALA A 44 -14.69 16.98 -3.36
C ALA A 44 -15.33 17.38 -2.02
N GLY A 45 -14.50 17.67 -1.02
CA GLY A 45 -14.92 17.98 0.35
C GLY A 45 -15.35 16.78 1.19
N TRP A 46 -15.44 15.57 0.63
CA TRP A 46 -15.76 14.38 1.42
C TRP A 46 -14.64 14.11 2.42
N ARG A 47 -15.00 13.89 3.68
CA ARG A 47 -14.06 13.34 4.66
C ARG A 47 -13.98 11.83 4.44
N VAL A 48 -12.79 11.32 4.16
CA VAL A 48 -12.56 9.91 3.86
C VAL A 48 -11.61 9.31 4.90
N LEU A 49 -12.09 8.33 5.66
CA LEU A 49 -11.29 7.64 6.67
C LEU A 49 -10.34 6.65 5.99
N VAL A 50 -9.06 6.79 6.30
CA VAL A 50 -7.95 5.93 5.89
C VAL A 50 -7.49 5.13 7.10
N PRO A 51 -7.93 3.85 7.26
CA PRO A 51 -7.74 3.06 8.48
C PRO A 51 -6.34 2.50 8.71
N ARG A 52 -5.35 2.91 7.91
CA ARG A 52 -3.97 2.46 8.01
C ARG A 52 -3.04 3.67 7.99
N GLY A 53 -2.02 3.64 8.84
CA GLY A 53 -0.99 4.66 8.92
C GLY A 53 0.18 4.43 7.96
N GLY A 54 1.33 4.97 8.35
CA GLY A 54 2.61 4.73 7.69
C GLY A 54 2.70 5.27 6.25
N PRO A 55 3.67 4.78 5.45
CA PRO A 55 3.85 5.19 4.06
C PRO A 55 2.61 4.99 3.20
N TRP A 56 1.89 3.87 3.39
CA TRP A 56 0.68 3.58 2.64
C TRP A 56 -0.43 4.60 2.94
N GLY A 57 -0.71 4.87 4.22
CA GLY A 57 -1.73 5.86 4.61
C GLY A 57 -1.42 7.26 4.07
N ARG A 58 -0.15 7.67 4.08
CA ARG A 58 0.30 8.93 3.48
C ARG A 58 0.10 8.98 1.96
N ALA A 59 0.42 7.90 1.25
CA ALA A 59 0.22 7.81 -0.19
C ALA A 59 -1.27 7.92 -0.57
N VAL A 60 -2.14 7.20 0.15
CA VAL A 60 -3.60 7.26 -0.05
C VAL A 60 -4.15 8.64 0.25
N ALA A 61 -3.71 9.26 1.35
CA ALA A 61 -4.11 10.62 1.70
C ALA A 61 -3.74 11.63 0.61
N ALA A 62 -2.53 11.53 0.06
CA ALA A 62 -2.09 12.40 -1.04
C ALA A 62 -2.99 12.24 -2.27
N ARG A 63 -3.31 11.00 -2.68
CA ARG A 63 -4.22 10.73 -3.81
C ARG A 63 -5.63 11.28 -3.56
N LEU A 64 -6.18 11.11 -2.36
CA LEU A 64 -7.50 11.65 -2.00
C LEU A 64 -7.54 13.18 -2.12
N VAL A 65 -6.47 13.87 -1.71
CA VAL A 65 -6.35 15.34 -1.86
C VAL A 65 -6.34 15.76 -3.34
N GLU A 66 -5.73 14.98 -4.23
CA GLU A 66 -5.77 15.25 -5.68
C GLU A 66 -7.21 15.20 -6.25
N HIS A 67 -8.08 14.40 -5.64
CA HIS A 67 -9.53 14.37 -5.95
C HIS A 67 -10.35 15.36 -5.12
N GLY A 68 -9.71 16.28 -4.39
CA GLY A 68 -10.39 17.30 -3.58
C GLY A 68 -11.05 16.79 -2.30
N ALA A 69 -10.85 15.52 -1.92
CA ALA A 69 -11.34 14.96 -0.67
C ALA A 69 -10.45 15.37 0.52
N VAL A 70 -10.98 15.25 1.73
CA VAL A 70 -10.30 15.52 3.00
C VAL A 70 -9.94 14.17 3.65
N PRO A 71 -8.70 13.68 3.52
CA PRO A 71 -8.32 12.41 4.13
C PRO A 71 -8.21 12.53 5.65
N VAL A 72 -8.75 11.53 6.35
CA VAL A 72 -8.63 11.35 7.80
C VAL A 72 -7.82 10.07 8.03
N VAL A 73 -6.51 10.21 8.27
CA VAL A 73 -5.64 9.05 8.53
C VAL A 73 -5.73 8.68 9.99
N ALA A 74 -6.39 7.57 10.30
CA ALA A 74 -6.52 7.05 11.65
C ALA A 74 -6.29 5.53 11.62
N PRO A 75 -5.10 5.04 12.01
CA PRO A 75 -4.81 3.61 12.01
C PRO A 75 -5.75 2.86 12.97
N LEU A 76 -6.43 1.84 12.45
CA LEU A 76 -7.24 0.90 13.24
C LEU A 76 -6.48 -0.41 13.50
N VAL A 77 -5.45 -0.67 12.72
CA VAL A 77 -4.58 -1.84 12.87
C VAL A 77 -3.13 -1.41 12.87
N ASP A 78 -2.31 -2.14 13.61
CA ASP A 78 -0.85 -2.05 13.60
C ASP A 78 -0.24 -3.46 13.70
N PHE A 79 1.08 -3.53 13.73
CA PHE A 79 1.82 -4.77 13.83
C PHE A 79 2.64 -4.82 15.12
N ALA A 80 2.54 -5.93 15.84
CA ALA A 80 3.40 -6.23 16.98
C ALA A 80 4.33 -7.40 16.65
N PRO A 81 5.47 -7.52 17.34
CA PRO A 81 6.29 -8.74 17.28
C PRO A 81 5.47 -10.00 17.48
N THR A 82 5.94 -11.15 16.99
CA THR A 82 5.30 -12.43 17.29
C THR A 82 5.29 -12.73 18.80
N GLU A 83 4.31 -13.52 19.26
CA GLU A 83 4.33 -14.09 20.61
C GLU A 83 5.33 -15.26 20.71
N ASP A 84 5.60 -15.92 19.58
CA ASP A 84 6.54 -17.04 19.45
C ASP A 84 7.96 -16.55 19.14
N ALA A 85 8.46 -15.61 19.93
CA ALA A 85 9.76 -14.98 19.71
C ALA A 85 10.92 -16.00 19.68
N ALA A 86 10.81 -17.08 20.45
CA ALA A 86 11.78 -18.17 20.47
C ALA A 86 11.84 -18.93 19.14
N GLU A 87 10.69 -19.17 18.51
CA GLU A 87 10.62 -19.87 17.22
C GLU A 87 11.17 -19.00 16.10
N LEU A 88 10.83 -17.70 16.09
CA LEU A 88 11.41 -16.72 15.17
C LEU A 88 12.92 -16.66 15.33
N ALA A 89 13.44 -16.55 16.55
CA ALA A 89 14.87 -16.53 16.81
C ALA A 89 15.55 -17.83 16.34
N ALA A 90 14.92 -18.99 16.55
CA ALA A 90 15.45 -20.28 16.08
C ALA A 90 15.48 -20.37 14.55
N GLY A 91 14.44 -19.90 13.86
CA GLY A 91 14.39 -19.82 12.39
C GLY A 91 15.48 -18.91 11.82
N LEU A 92 15.63 -17.72 12.40
CA LEU A 92 16.70 -16.79 12.03
C LEU A 92 18.10 -17.33 12.37
N GLY A 93 18.22 -18.14 13.44
CA GLY A 93 19.45 -18.86 13.76
C GLY A 93 19.83 -19.89 12.71
N ARG A 94 18.87 -20.69 12.22
CA ARG A 94 19.07 -21.62 11.08
C ARG A 94 19.48 -20.89 9.81
N LEU A 95 18.84 -19.75 9.54
CA LEU A 95 19.19 -18.87 8.42
C LEU A 95 20.65 -18.43 8.52
N ALA A 96 21.07 -17.87 9.66
CA ALA A 96 22.43 -17.40 9.87
C ALA A 96 23.47 -18.54 9.81
N ALA A 97 23.09 -19.77 10.19
CA ALA A 97 23.94 -20.96 10.12
C ALA A 97 24.13 -21.51 8.70
N GLY A 98 23.40 -21.00 7.70
CA GLY A 98 23.44 -21.51 6.32
C GLY A 98 22.56 -22.74 6.07
N ASP A 99 21.61 -23.01 6.97
CA ASP A 99 20.69 -24.16 6.87
C ASP A 99 19.43 -23.86 6.03
N VAL A 100 19.38 -22.68 5.41
CA VAL A 100 18.26 -22.20 4.60
C VAL A 100 18.77 -21.91 3.20
N ASP A 101 18.21 -22.61 2.21
CA ASP A 101 18.54 -22.38 0.80
C ASP A 101 17.76 -21.18 0.24
N TRP A 102 16.55 -20.96 0.77
CA TRP A 102 15.67 -19.86 0.39
C TRP A 102 14.98 -19.19 1.56
N LEU A 103 15.06 -17.87 1.60
CA LEU A 103 14.24 -17.02 2.43
C LEU A 103 13.10 -16.43 1.56
N VAL A 104 11.86 -16.73 1.90
CA VAL A 104 10.68 -16.26 1.13
C VAL A 104 9.92 -15.22 1.96
N VAL A 105 9.72 -14.03 1.40
CA VAL A 105 9.14 -12.88 2.09
C VAL A 105 7.92 -12.36 1.34
N THR A 106 6.78 -12.31 2.03
CA THR A 106 5.48 -11.96 1.43
C THR A 106 4.93 -10.60 1.87
N SER A 107 5.65 -9.87 2.71
CA SER A 107 5.19 -8.59 3.26
C SER A 107 6.35 -7.64 3.52
N ALA A 108 6.14 -6.35 3.23
CA ALA A 108 7.06 -5.29 3.62
C ALA A 108 7.25 -5.21 5.15
N THR A 109 6.25 -5.61 5.94
CA THR A 109 6.37 -5.71 7.41
C THR A 109 7.41 -6.76 7.79
N THR A 110 7.38 -7.95 7.17
CA THR A 110 8.41 -8.97 7.38
C THR A 110 9.78 -8.46 6.94
N ALA A 111 9.87 -7.75 5.82
CA ALA A 111 11.13 -7.18 5.35
C ALA A 111 11.79 -6.23 6.37
N GLY A 112 11.00 -5.36 7.00
CA GLY A 112 11.50 -4.47 8.06
C GLY A 112 12.00 -5.21 9.31
N LEU A 113 11.42 -6.37 9.65
CA LEU A 113 11.89 -7.21 10.76
C LEU A 113 13.21 -7.92 10.48
N LEU A 114 13.61 -7.99 9.21
CA LEU A 114 14.87 -8.60 8.78
C LEU A 114 16.03 -7.58 8.72
N GLU A 115 15.77 -6.32 9.06
CA GLU A 115 16.84 -5.30 9.15
C GLU A 115 17.91 -5.75 10.17
N GLY A 116 19.17 -5.78 9.73
CA GLY A 116 20.29 -6.22 10.55
C GLY A 116 20.42 -7.74 10.72
N VAL A 117 19.53 -8.55 10.13
CA VAL A 117 19.66 -10.01 10.11
C VAL A 117 20.75 -10.42 9.13
N ALA A 118 21.68 -11.26 9.57
CA ALA A 118 22.72 -11.83 8.72
C ALA A 118 22.15 -12.93 7.82
N VAL A 119 22.08 -12.67 6.52
CA VAL A 119 21.72 -13.65 5.49
C VAL A 119 22.98 -14.14 4.78
N PRO A 120 23.32 -15.44 4.83
CA PRO A 120 24.46 -15.98 4.12
C PRO A 120 24.34 -15.79 2.60
N ALA A 121 25.47 -15.57 1.92
CA ALA A 121 25.51 -15.43 0.45
C ALA A 121 25.04 -16.70 -0.30
N THR A 122 24.96 -17.83 0.39
CA THR A 122 24.44 -19.10 -0.13
C THR A 122 22.92 -19.17 -0.12
N THR A 123 22.25 -18.31 0.65
CA THR A 123 20.78 -18.26 0.74
C THR A 123 20.24 -17.29 -0.29
N ARG A 124 19.27 -17.75 -1.09
CA ARG A 124 18.56 -16.90 -2.06
C ARG A 124 17.32 -16.27 -1.42
N ILE A 125 16.94 -15.08 -1.86
CA ILE A 125 15.78 -14.35 -1.33
C ILE A 125 14.69 -14.21 -2.40
N ALA A 126 13.48 -14.67 -2.09
CA ALA A 126 12.29 -14.47 -2.91
C ALA A 126 11.36 -13.45 -2.25
N ALA A 127 10.88 -12.47 -3.02
CA ALA A 127 9.86 -11.53 -2.59
C ALA A 127 8.57 -11.74 -3.39
N VAL A 128 7.41 -11.60 -2.76
CA VAL A 128 6.11 -11.78 -3.43
C VAL A 128 5.83 -10.74 -4.52
N GLY A 129 6.42 -9.53 -4.39
CA GLY A 129 6.18 -8.46 -5.33
C GLY A 129 7.10 -7.25 -5.15
N PRO A 130 7.01 -6.25 -6.04
CA PRO A 130 7.93 -5.11 -6.09
C PRO A 130 8.00 -4.31 -4.79
N ALA A 131 6.88 -4.12 -4.08
CA ALA A 131 6.86 -3.37 -2.82
C ALA A 131 7.64 -4.09 -1.71
N THR A 132 7.50 -5.41 -1.60
CA THR A 132 8.27 -6.23 -0.66
C THR A 132 9.75 -6.26 -1.05
N ALA A 133 10.05 -6.34 -2.34
CA ALA A 133 11.42 -6.30 -2.83
C ALA A 133 12.11 -4.95 -2.52
N ALA A 134 11.40 -3.83 -2.66
CA ALA A 134 11.89 -2.51 -2.29
C ALA A 134 12.17 -2.43 -0.78
N ALA A 135 11.26 -2.92 0.06
CA ALA A 135 11.46 -2.94 1.52
C ALA A 135 12.65 -3.82 1.94
N LEU A 136 12.88 -4.95 1.27
CA LEU A 136 14.06 -5.79 1.50
C LEU A 136 15.36 -5.08 1.10
N ALA A 137 15.35 -4.36 -0.03
CA ALA A 137 16.49 -3.57 -0.47
C ALA A 137 16.83 -2.45 0.53
N GLU A 138 15.81 -1.78 1.10
CA GLU A 138 16.00 -0.80 2.17
C GLU A 138 16.62 -1.43 3.44
N ALA A 139 16.28 -2.68 3.74
CA ALA A 139 16.90 -3.47 4.81
C ALA A 139 18.31 -4.02 4.47
N GLY A 140 18.85 -3.68 3.28
CA GLY A 140 20.17 -4.13 2.83
C GLY A 140 20.21 -5.55 2.27
N LEU A 141 19.05 -6.15 1.98
CA LEU A 141 18.91 -7.52 1.49
C LEU A 141 18.68 -7.53 -0.03
N ARG A 142 19.51 -8.28 -0.76
CA ARG A 142 19.37 -8.43 -2.22
C ARG A 142 18.33 -9.51 -2.54
N VAL A 143 17.30 -9.14 -3.30
CA VAL A 143 16.29 -10.07 -3.81
C VAL A 143 16.78 -10.78 -5.06
N ASP A 144 16.63 -12.11 -5.09
CA ASP A 144 17.00 -12.98 -6.22
C ASP A 144 15.81 -13.32 -7.12
N PHE A 145 14.60 -13.30 -6.57
CA PHE A 145 13.39 -13.69 -7.29
C PHE A 145 12.18 -12.85 -6.88
N VAL A 146 11.42 -12.43 -7.90
CA VAL A 146 10.08 -11.85 -7.78
C VAL A 146 9.25 -12.49 -8.90
N PRO A 147 8.04 -13.03 -8.63
CA PRO A 147 7.20 -13.57 -9.69
C PRO A 147 6.81 -12.48 -10.68
N SER A 148 6.62 -12.87 -11.94
CA SER A 148 6.28 -11.96 -13.04
C SER A 148 4.79 -11.64 -13.14
N SER A 149 3.94 -12.46 -12.51
CA SER A 149 2.48 -12.35 -12.55
C SER A 149 1.85 -12.15 -11.17
N ASP A 150 0.76 -11.38 -11.10
CA ASP A 150 -0.21 -11.20 -10.00
C ASP A 150 0.31 -10.95 -8.57
N PHE A 151 1.62 -10.94 -8.35
CA PHE A 151 2.33 -10.74 -7.08
C PHE A 151 1.65 -11.43 -5.89
N SER A 152 1.34 -12.73 -6.06
CA SER A 152 0.57 -13.55 -5.13
C SER A 152 1.36 -14.76 -4.61
N ALA A 153 0.82 -15.41 -3.58
CA ALA A 153 1.33 -16.69 -3.09
C ALA A 153 1.33 -17.75 -4.21
N ASP A 154 0.24 -17.83 -4.97
CA ASP A 154 0.10 -18.78 -6.08
C ASP A 154 1.12 -18.50 -7.19
N ALA A 155 1.42 -17.23 -7.47
CA ALA A 155 2.43 -16.86 -8.46
C ALA A 155 3.85 -17.30 -8.05
N ILE A 156 4.21 -17.17 -6.76
CA ILE A 156 5.49 -17.73 -6.26
C ILE A 156 5.53 -19.24 -6.47
N VAL A 157 4.44 -19.95 -6.15
CA VAL A 157 4.38 -21.42 -6.29
C VAL A 157 4.51 -21.82 -7.75
N ALA A 158 3.81 -21.14 -8.67
CA ALA A 158 3.82 -21.43 -10.09
C ALA A 158 5.18 -21.15 -10.75
N GLU A 159 5.85 -20.08 -10.33
CA GLU A 159 7.11 -19.61 -10.92
C GLU A 159 8.35 -20.02 -10.09
N TRP A 160 8.21 -20.97 -9.15
CA TRP A 160 9.24 -21.28 -8.14
C TRP A 160 10.61 -21.65 -8.74
N PRO A 161 11.67 -20.86 -8.49
CA PRO A 161 13.01 -21.10 -9.07
C PRO A 161 13.90 -22.04 -8.23
N GLY A 162 13.43 -22.47 -7.06
CA GLY A 162 14.25 -23.20 -6.09
C GLY A 162 14.44 -24.70 -6.37
N GLY A 163 13.79 -25.24 -7.40
CA GLY A 163 13.78 -26.69 -7.65
C GLY A 163 13.08 -27.46 -6.53
N THR A 164 13.20 -28.78 -6.54
CA THR A 164 12.64 -29.67 -5.51
C THR A 164 13.64 -29.88 -4.36
N GLY A 165 13.14 -30.10 -3.15
CA GLY A 165 13.98 -30.40 -1.99
C GLY A 165 14.65 -29.22 -1.29
N SER A 166 14.41 -27.98 -1.73
CA SER A 166 14.97 -26.78 -1.07
C SER A 166 14.50 -26.64 0.37
N ARG A 167 15.39 -26.16 1.24
CA ARG A 167 15.09 -25.73 2.62
C ARG A 167 14.66 -24.27 2.61
N ILE A 168 13.38 -24.03 2.91
CA ILE A 168 12.73 -22.73 2.78
C ILE A 168 12.34 -22.23 4.18
N LEU A 169 12.80 -21.04 4.54
CA LEU A 169 12.28 -20.29 5.68
C LEU A 169 11.25 -19.27 5.19
N LEU A 170 10.05 -19.31 5.76
CA LEU A 170 8.92 -18.45 5.44
C LEU A 170 8.45 -17.70 6.70
N PRO A 171 9.08 -16.56 7.04
CA PRO A 171 8.61 -15.68 8.09
C PRO A 171 7.40 -14.88 7.59
N GLN A 172 6.28 -14.96 8.30
CA GLN A 172 5.00 -14.37 7.86
C GLN A 172 4.14 -13.88 9.02
N SER A 173 3.00 -13.26 8.71
CA SER A 173 1.98 -12.92 9.72
C SER A 173 1.51 -14.19 10.45
N ALA A 174 1.21 -14.09 11.74
CA ALA A 174 0.64 -15.19 12.54
C ALA A 174 -0.68 -15.76 11.96
N ILE A 175 -1.40 -14.97 11.17
CA ILE A 175 -2.68 -15.35 10.53
C ILE A 175 -2.55 -15.52 9.01
N ALA A 176 -1.34 -15.76 8.50
CA ALA A 176 -1.13 -15.93 7.06
C ALA A 176 -1.85 -17.19 6.53
N GLU A 177 -2.44 -17.07 5.33
CA GLU A 177 -3.05 -18.20 4.64
C GLU A 177 -2.00 -19.28 4.33
N PRO A 178 -2.35 -20.58 4.42
CA PRO A 178 -1.38 -21.66 4.26
C PRO A 178 -0.96 -21.89 2.80
N THR A 179 -1.64 -21.26 1.83
CA THR A 179 -1.50 -21.45 0.37
C THR A 179 -0.05 -21.51 -0.09
N LEU A 180 0.79 -20.55 0.31
CA LEU A 180 2.19 -20.51 -0.11
C LEU A 180 2.99 -21.69 0.46
N ALA A 181 2.82 -21.95 1.76
CA ALA A 181 3.56 -23.00 2.43
C ALA A 181 3.15 -24.40 1.92
N GLU A 182 1.86 -24.61 1.72
CA GLU A 182 1.32 -25.85 1.15
C GLU A 182 1.73 -26.05 -0.30
N GLY A 183 1.64 -25.01 -1.13
CA GLY A 183 2.05 -25.07 -2.53
C GLY A 183 3.53 -25.39 -2.70
N LEU A 184 4.41 -24.74 -1.91
CA LEU A 184 5.85 -25.03 -1.94
C LEU A 184 6.19 -26.43 -1.41
N ARG A 185 5.48 -26.92 -0.39
CA ARG A 185 5.61 -28.32 0.09
C ARG A 185 5.13 -29.32 -0.96
N ALA A 186 4.03 -29.05 -1.64
CA ALA A 186 3.50 -29.87 -2.73
C ALA A 186 4.49 -29.94 -3.92
N ALA A 187 5.25 -28.86 -4.16
CA ALA A 187 6.37 -28.84 -5.09
C ALA A 187 7.63 -29.59 -4.60
N GLY A 188 7.55 -30.32 -3.48
CA GLY A 188 8.62 -31.17 -2.95
C GLY A 188 9.65 -30.46 -2.09
N ASN A 189 9.37 -29.26 -1.59
CA ASN A 189 10.29 -28.49 -0.74
C ASN A 189 10.04 -28.73 0.76
N ARG A 190 11.06 -28.42 1.57
CA ARG A 190 10.97 -28.40 3.04
C ARG A 190 10.69 -26.97 3.46
N VAL A 191 9.45 -26.69 3.83
CA VAL A 191 9.02 -25.32 4.22
C VAL A 191 8.84 -25.23 5.73
N ASP A 192 9.59 -24.31 6.30
CA ASP A 192 9.59 -23.91 7.70
C ASP A 192 8.89 -22.55 7.83
N THR A 193 7.67 -22.57 8.37
CA THR A 193 6.83 -21.38 8.52
C THR A 193 6.96 -20.84 9.92
N VAL A 194 7.30 -19.56 10.06
CA VAL A 194 7.43 -18.93 11.38
C VAL A 194 6.60 -17.65 11.44
N ALA A 195 5.85 -17.47 12.52
CA ALA A 195 5.16 -16.22 12.79
C ALA A 195 6.20 -15.13 13.10
N ALA A 196 6.33 -14.14 12.23
CA ALA A 196 7.25 -13.02 12.38
C ALA A 196 6.60 -11.85 13.15
N TYR A 197 5.31 -11.64 12.91
CA TYR A 197 4.53 -10.59 13.56
C TYR A 197 3.07 -10.99 13.67
N ARG A 198 2.33 -10.25 14.49
CA ARG A 198 0.87 -10.33 14.57
C ARG A 198 0.25 -8.99 14.25
N THR A 199 -0.96 -9.04 13.69
CA THR A 199 -1.77 -7.83 13.52
C THR A 199 -2.49 -7.56 14.84
N ILE A 200 -2.44 -6.32 15.32
CA ILE A 200 -3.13 -5.87 16.52
C ILE A 200 -4.11 -4.74 16.19
N GLY A 201 -5.19 -4.62 16.94
CA GLY A 201 -6.09 -3.48 16.89
C GLY A 201 -5.47 -2.25 17.56
N VAL A 202 -5.69 -1.08 16.97
CA VAL A 202 -5.31 0.22 17.54
C VAL A 202 -6.58 0.99 17.85
N HIS A 203 -6.68 1.50 19.07
CA HIS A 203 -7.84 2.28 19.49
C HIS A 203 -7.86 3.61 18.76
N VAL A 204 -8.95 3.85 18.04
CA VAL A 204 -9.18 5.11 17.35
C VAL A 204 -9.55 6.22 18.36
N ALA A 205 -9.18 7.46 18.04
CA ALA A 205 -9.53 8.61 18.87
C ALA A 205 -11.07 8.80 18.92
N PRO A 206 -11.65 9.15 20.10
CA PRO A 206 -13.10 9.31 20.27
C PRO A 206 -13.75 10.29 19.28
N GLU A 207 -13.01 11.31 18.85
CA GLU A 207 -13.48 12.31 17.90
C GLU A 207 -13.77 11.68 16.52
N ILE A 208 -12.97 10.71 16.09
CA ILE A 208 -13.19 10.00 14.83
C ILE A 208 -14.42 9.11 14.92
N VAL A 209 -14.63 8.44 16.06
CA VAL A 209 -15.86 7.67 16.31
C VAL A 209 -17.09 8.57 16.17
N ALA A 210 -17.07 9.74 16.80
CA ALA A 210 -18.15 10.72 16.72
C ALA A 210 -18.37 11.24 15.28
N GLU A 211 -17.31 11.42 14.49
CA GLU A 211 -17.41 11.81 13.08
C GLU A 211 -18.03 10.73 12.19
N VAL A 212 -17.74 9.45 12.45
CA VAL A 212 -18.37 8.33 11.75
C VAL A 212 -19.85 8.22 12.12
N GLN A 213 -20.16 8.30 13.41
CA GLN A 213 -21.53 8.20 13.92
C GLN A 213 -22.42 9.36 13.45
N SER A 214 -21.86 10.58 13.34
CA SER A 214 -22.59 11.75 12.82
C SER A 214 -22.71 11.79 11.29
N GLY A 215 -21.97 10.95 10.55
CA GLY A 215 -21.93 10.97 9.09
C GLY A 215 -21.08 12.11 8.50
N ALA A 216 -20.21 12.71 9.33
CA ALA A 216 -19.20 13.66 8.86
C ALA A 216 -18.15 12.95 7.99
N ILE A 217 -17.77 11.73 8.36
CA ILE A 217 -17.01 10.82 7.49
C ILE A 217 -17.98 10.23 6.46
N ARG A 218 -17.70 10.45 5.17
CA ARG A 218 -18.54 10.03 4.05
C ARG A 218 -18.12 8.70 3.45
N ALA A 219 -16.87 8.29 3.64
CA ALA A 219 -16.38 6.99 3.20
C ALA A 219 -15.30 6.44 4.13
N ILE A 220 -15.22 5.11 4.23
CA ILE A 220 -14.19 4.36 4.97
C ILE A 220 -13.54 3.36 4.01
N LEU A 221 -12.21 3.41 3.88
CA LEU A 221 -11.45 2.53 2.99
C LEU A 221 -10.98 1.26 3.70
N VAL A 222 -11.59 0.12 3.41
CA VAL A 222 -11.30 -1.17 4.06
C VAL A 222 -10.37 -2.02 3.20
N THR A 223 -9.18 -2.31 3.72
CA THR A 223 -8.11 -2.98 2.95
C THR A 223 -7.85 -4.43 3.31
N SER A 224 -8.44 -4.93 4.38
CA SER A 224 -8.28 -6.32 4.83
C SER A 224 -9.42 -6.71 5.77
N GLY A 225 -9.59 -8.01 6.01
CA GLY A 225 -10.54 -8.50 7.01
C GLY A 225 -10.25 -8.00 8.44
N SER A 226 -8.97 -7.86 8.81
CA SER A 226 -8.59 -7.27 10.10
C SER A 226 -9.03 -5.81 10.24
N VAL A 227 -8.87 -4.99 9.19
CA VAL A 227 -9.40 -3.62 9.18
C VAL A 227 -10.91 -3.63 9.26
N ALA A 228 -11.58 -4.54 8.55
CA ALA A 228 -13.03 -4.65 8.58
C ALA A 228 -13.56 -4.98 9.99
N HIS A 229 -12.90 -5.91 10.68
CA HIS A 229 -13.21 -6.26 12.05
C HIS A 229 -13.08 -5.05 13.00
N GLU A 230 -11.97 -4.31 12.92
CA GLU A 230 -11.75 -3.13 13.76
C GLU A 230 -12.71 -1.99 13.46
N VAL A 231 -13.08 -1.79 12.18
CA VAL A 231 -14.13 -0.83 11.79
C VAL A 231 -15.46 -1.21 12.45
N ALA A 232 -15.87 -2.48 12.38
CA ALA A 232 -17.11 -2.93 12.99
C ALA A 232 -17.09 -2.83 14.52
N ALA A 233 -15.97 -3.20 15.15
CA ALA A 233 -15.82 -3.23 16.60
C ALA A 233 -15.76 -1.82 17.22
N GLN A 234 -15.07 -0.88 16.58
CA GLN A 234 -14.77 0.42 17.18
C GLN A 234 -15.66 1.57 16.68
N LEU A 235 -16.17 1.49 15.45
CA LEU A 235 -16.84 2.63 14.80
C LEU A 235 -18.37 2.50 14.73
N ALA A 236 -18.93 1.38 15.19
CA ALA A 236 -20.38 1.20 15.24
C ALA A 236 -21.05 2.13 16.28
N PRO A 237 -22.29 2.59 16.04
CA PRO A 237 -23.03 2.48 14.78
C PRO A 237 -22.44 3.40 13.69
N ILE A 238 -22.35 2.89 12.46
CA ILE A 238 -21.90 3.70 11.32
C ILE A 238 -23.09 4.43 10.72
N SER A 239 -22.97 5.73 10.47
CA SER A 239 -24.05 6.51 9.85
C SER A 239 -24.42 5.93 8.48
N PRO A 240 -25.71 5.75 8.14
CA PRO A 240 -26.16 5.20 6.85
C PRO A 240 -25.69 6.00 5.61
N GLY A 241 -25.25 7.24 5.80
CA GLY A 241 -24.66 8.06 4.75
C GLY A 241 -23.22 7.68 4.38
N THR A 242 -22.54 6.91 5.24
CA THR A 242 -21.12 6.55 5.15
C THR A 242 -20.92 5.33 4.27
N MET A 243 -20.13 5.46 3.22
CA MET A 243 -19.82 4.36 2.31
C MET A 243 -18.65 3.52 2.81
N ILE A 244 -18.84 2.21 2.94
CA ILE A 244 -17.72 1.27 3.17
C ILE A 244 -17.21 0.76 1.82
N ALA A 245 -15.96 1.08 1.50
CA ALA A 245 -15.32 0.68 0.25
C ALA A 245 -14.23 -0.35 0.49
N CYS A 246 -14.35 -1.52 -0.12
CA CYS A 246 -13.42 -2.64 0.08
C CYS A 246 -12.43 -2.75 -1.08
N ILE A 247 -11.16 -3.02 -0.78
CA ILE A 247 -10.10 -3.19 -1.80
C ILE A 247 -10.29 -4.42 -2.71
N GLY A 248 -11.20 -5.33 -2.36
CA GLY A 248 -11.52 -6.47 -3.21
C GLY A 248 -12.52 -7.44 -2.57
N PRO A 249 -12.93 -8.51 -3.30
CA PRO A 249 -14.04 -9.38 -2.91
C PRO A 249 -13.83 -10.12 -1.58
N ARG A 250 -12.61 -10.59 -1.30
CA ARG A 250 -12.29 -11.26 -0.03
C ARG A 250 -12.48 -10.32 1.18
N THR A 251 -12.05 -9.08 1.04
CA THR A 251 -12.22 -8.05 2.07
C THR A 251 -13.69 -7.68 2.24
N ALA A 252 -14.46 -7.59 1.15
CA ALA A 252 -15.89 -7.35 1.20
C ALA A 252 -16.63 -8.48 1.94
N ALA A 253 -16.31 -9.74 1.65
CA ALA A 253 -16.88 -10.89 2.35
C ALA A 253 -16.57 -10.83 3.87
N ALA A 254 -15.33 -10.49 4.24
CA ALA A 254 -14.95 -10.31 5.63
C ALA A 254 -15.67 -9.13 6.30
N ALA A 255 -15.86 -8.02 5.59
CA ALA A 255 -16.60 -6.86 6.08
C ALA A 255 -18.08 -7.18 6.33
N SER A 256 -18.74 -7.86 5.39
CA SER A 256 -20.12 -8.32 5.58
C SER A 256 -20.25 -9.33 6.71
N ALA A 257 -19.29 -10.26 6.87
CA ALA A 257 -19.27 -11.18 8.00
C ALA A 257 -19.08 -10.47 9.35
N ALA A 258 -18.39 -9.32 9.36
CA ALA A 258 -18.26 -8.46 10.54
C ALA A 258 -19.48 -7.55 10.77
N GLY A 259 -20.53 -7.64 9.95
CA GLY A 259 -21.76 -6.85 10.08
C GLY A 259 -21.73 -5.47 9.40
N LEU A 260 -20.74 -5.21 8.54
CA LEU A 260 -20.67 -3.96 7.76
C LEU A 260 -21.47 -4.07 6.47
N GLU A 261 -22.20 -3.00 6.15
CA GLU A 261 -22.84 -2.83 4.85
C GLU A 261 -21.82 -2.31 3.84
N VAL A 262 -21.42 -3.16 2.89
CA VAL A 262 -20.42 -2.82 1.86
C VAL A 262 -21.09 -1.99 0.77
N GLY A 263 -20.64 -0.75 0.59
CA GLY A 263 -21.17 0.17 -0.42
C GLY A 263 -20.41 0.16 -1.75
N ALA A 264 -19.14 -0.26 -1.75
CA ALA A 264 -18.33 -0.37 -2.96
C ALA A 264 -17.24 -1.44 -2.84
N ILE A 265 -16.85 -2.03 -3.96
CA ILE A 265 -15.72 -2.95 -4.07
C ILE A 265 -14.84 -2.49 -5.23
N ALA A 266 -13.54 -2.32 -5.00
CA ALA A 266 -12.59 -1.97 -6.03
C ALA A 266 -12.47 -3.10 -7.08
N GLU A 267 -12.39 -2.72 -8.35
CA GLU A 267 -12.18 -3.68 -9.46
C GLU A 267 -10.79 -4.31 -9.41
N GLN A 268 -9.79 -3.53 -8.99
CA GLN A 268 -8.41 -3.95 -8.84
C GLN A 268 -7.93 -3.70 -7.41
N GLN A 269 -7.01 -4.53 -6.92
CA GLN A 269 -6.43 -4.38 -5.57
C GLN A 269 -5.36 -3.28 -5.52
N THR A 270 -5.68 -2.09 -6.02
CA THR A 270 -4.80 -0.92 -6.08
C THR A 270 -5.40 0.25 -5.31
N VAL A 271 -4.54 1.18 -4.86
CA VAL A 271 -4.99 2.41 -4.18
C VAL A 271 -5.91 3.22 -5.09
N GLU A 272 -5.54 3.34 -6.37
CA GLU A 272 -6.31 4.11 -7.34
C GLU A 272 -7.70 3.51 -7.56
N SER A 273 -7.79 2.19 -7.81
CA SER A 273 -9.09 1.53 -8.01
C SER A 273 -9.97 1.61 -6.76
N LEU A 274 -9.38 1.54 -5.57
CA LEU A 274 -10.11 1.74 -4.32
C LEU A 274 -10.69 3.16 -4.19
N ILE A 275 -9.94 4.20 -4.55
CA ILE A 275 -10.45 5.58 -4.56
C ILE A 275 -11.52 5.77 -5.64
N LEU A 276 -11.31 5.25 -6.86
CA LEU A 276 -12.31 5.33 -7.92
C LEU A 276 -13.63 4.63 -7.54
N SER A 277 -13.55 3.56 -6.74
CA SER A 277 -14.73 2.81 -6.28
C SER A 277 -15.68 3.64 -5.41
N ILE A 278 -15.22 4.72 -4.77
CA ILE A 278 -16.09 5.66 -4.03
C ILE A 278 -16.54 6.86 -4.86
N ILE A 279 -15.86 7.16 -5.98
CA ILE A 279 -16.22 8.28 -6.88
C ILE A 279 -17.43 7.90 -7.73
N GLN A 280 -17.44 6.73 -8.36
CA GLN A 280 -18.53 6.34 -9.27
C GLN A 280 -19.92 6.33 -8.59
N PRO A 281 -20.09 5.78 -7.37
CA PRO A 281 -21.39 5.83 -6.70
C PRO A 281 -21.72 7.22 -6.15
N ALA A 282 -20.71 8.07 -5.90
CA ALA A 282 -20.93 9.47 -5.52
C ALA A 282 -21.53 10.28 -6.67
N GLU A 283 -21.08 10.04 -7.91
CA GLU A 283 -21.63 10.67 -9.12
C GLU A 283 -23.08 10.27 -9.39
N ALA A 284 -23.50 9.09 -8.93
CA ALA A 284 -24.86 8.57 -9.10
C ALA A 284 -25.85 9.04 -8.00
N ARG A 285 -25.36 9.69 -6.94
CA ARG A 285 -26.20 10.24 -5.87
C ARG A 285 -26.65 11.66 -6.26
N PRO A 286 -27.96 11.92 -6.41
CA PRO A 286 -28.48 13.24 -6.79
C PRO A 286 -28.31 14.29 -5.69
#